data_AF-A0A961THK7-F1
#
_entry.id   AF-A0A961THK7-F1
#
_cell.length_a   1.000
_cell.length_b   1.000
_cell.length_c   1.000
_cell.angle_alpha   90.00
_cell.angle_beta   90.00
_cell.angle_gamma   90.00
#
_symmetry.space_group_name_H-M   'P 1'
#
loop_
_entity.id
_entity.type
_entity.pdbx_description
1 polymer ?
#
loop_
_entity_poly.entity_id
_entity_poly.type
_entity_poly.pdbx_seq_one_letter_code
_entity_poly.pdbx_strand_id
1 'polypeptide(L)'
;MLIRFRNFLHDTGAAYGPLFAILTVPLFGTAAAAVEYSRLIDTKSNIQNALDAAALATGKELSSSADQSYLEQYARNFFDANLD
;
A
#
# COMPACT_ATOMS: atom_id res chain seq x y z
N MET A 1 -42.59 2.26 -19.00
CA MET A 1 -41.50 2.62 -18.06
C MET A 1 -40.37 3.41 -18.74
N LEU A 2 -39.95 3.05 -19.96
CA LEU A 2 -38.82 3.67 -20.68
C LEU A 2 -38.96 5.17 -21.00
N ILE A 3 -40.19 5.67 -21.24
CA ILE A 3 -40.43 7.08 -21.61
C ILE A 3 -40.11 8.04 -20.43
N ARG A 4 -40.30 7.60 -19.18
CA ARG A 4 -40.01 8.43 -18.01
C ARG A 4 -38.51 8.58 -17.76
N PHE A 5 -37.72 7.57 -18.11
CA PHE A 5 -36.27 7.62 -18.03
C PHE A 5 -35.69 8.64 -19.02
N ARG A 6 -36.26 8.73 -20.23
CA ARG A 6 -35.83 9.70 -21.25
C ARG A 6 -36.15 11.15 -20.84
N ASN A 7 -37.29 11.39 -20.19
CA ASN A 7 -37.64 12.72 -19.71
C ASN A 7 -36.80 13.13 -18.49
N PHE A 8 -36.45 12.18 -17.61
CA PHE A 8 -35.53 12.41 -16.49
C PHE A 8 -34.13 12.83 -16.95
N LEU A 9 -33.64 12.26 -18.06
CA LEU A 9 -32.35 12.62 -18.65
C LEU A 9 -32.34 14.00 -19.34
N HIS A 10 -33.50 14.60 -19.61
CA HIS A 10 -33.64 15.89 -20.29
C HIS A 10 -34.02 17.04 -19.35
N ASP A 11 -34.28 16.74 -18.07
CA ASP A 11 -34.64 17.72 -17.06
C ASP A 11 -33.38 18.35 -16.45
N THR A 12 -33.17 19.65 -16.71
CA THR A 12 -32.00 20.42 -16.25
C THR A 12 -31.96 20.59 -14.73
N GLY A 13 -33.07 20.37 -14.02
CA GLY A 13 -33.12 20.30 -12.55
C GLY A 13 -32.71 18.93 -11.99
N ALA A 14 -32.73 17.87 -12.80
CA ALA A 14 -32.37 16.51 -12.42
C ALA A 14 -30.89 16.15 -12.70
N ALA A 15 -30.11 17.07 -13.29
CA ALA A 15 -28.72 16.84 -13.68
C ALA A 15 -27.76 16.57 -12.50
N TYR A 16 -28.11 16.99 -11.29
CA TYR A 16 -27.28 16.81 -10.09
C TYR A 16 -27.07 15.34 -9.72
N GLY A 17 -28.09 14.49 -9.82
CA GLY A 17 -27.99 13.08 -9.45
C GLY A 17 -27.03 12.29 -10.35
N PRO A 18 -27.21 12.33 -11.68
CA PRO A 18 -26.29 11.70 -12.62
C PRO A 18 -24.86 12.28 -12.56
N LEU A 19 -24.71 13.61 -12.46
CA LEU A 19 -23.38 14.22 -12.33
C LEU A 19 -22.69 13.83 -11.02
N PHE A 20 -23.42 13.84 -9.91
CA PHE A 20 -22.91 13.38 -8.62
C PHE A 20 -22.48 11.92 -8.68
N ALA A 21 -23.29 11.04 -9.28
CA ALA A 21 -22.95 9.63 -9.43
C ALA A 21 -21.67 9.43 -10.28
N ILE A 22 -21.54 10.18 -11.38
CA ILE A 22 -20.35 10.13 -12.24
C ILE A 22 -19.12 10.64 -11.51
N LEU A 23 -19.21 11.75 -10.77
CA LEU A 23 -18.08 12.37 -10.07
C LEU A 23 -17.70 11.65 -8.78
N THR A 24 -18.63 10.95 -8.15
CA THR A 24 -18.40 10.10 -6.97
C THR A 24 -17.37 9.02 -7.29
N VAL A 25 -17.44 8.38 -8.46
CA VAL A 25 -16.52 7.30 -8.84
C VAL A 25 -15.04 7.73 -8.84
N PRO A 26 -14.61 8.77 -9.58
CA PRO A 26 -13.22 9.21 -9.53
C PRO A 26 -12.84 9.82 -8.17
N LEU A 27 -13.77 10.48 -7.47
CA LEU A 27 -13.49 11.07 -6.15
C LEU A 27 -13.13 10.00 -5.11
N PHE A 28 -14.01 9.00 -4.94
CA PHE A 28 -13.76 7.92 -3.99
C PHE A 28 -12.72 6.94 -4.51
N GLY A 29 -12.66 6.69 -5.81
CA GLY A 29 -11.66 5.82 -6.43
C GLY A 29 -10.24 6.35 -6.20
N THR A 30 -10.01 7.65 -6.39
CA THR A 30 -8.70 8.25 -6.13
C THR A 30 -8.37 8.30 -4.64
N ALA A 31 -9.35 8.60 -3.78
CA ALA A 31 -9.14 8.57 -2.33
C ALA A 31 -8.78 7.15 -1.84
N ALA A 32 -9.48 6.13 -2.31
CA ALA A 32 -9.19 4.74 -1.97
C ALA A 32 -7.80 4.31 -2.47
N ALA A 33 -7.46 4.67 -3.72
CA ALA A 33 -6.13 4.39 -4.28
C ALA A 33 -5.02 5.08 -3.48
N ALA A 34 -5.23 6.33 -3.03
CA ALA A 34 -4.25 7.05 -2.22
C ALA A 34 -4.02 6.36 -0.87
N VAL A 35 -5.09 5.93 -0.18
CA VAL A 35 -4.98 5.20 1.08
C VAL A 35 -4.23 3.88 0.91
N GLU A 36 -4.57 3.11 -0.12
CA GLU A 36 -3.90 1.82 -0.38
C GLU A 36 -2.43 2.03 -0.74
N TYR A 37 -2.13 3.06 -1.54
CA TYR A 37 -0.75 3.40 -1.89
C TYR A 37 0.08 3.82 -0.68
N SER A 38 -0.49 4.58 0.26
CA SER A 38 0.16 4.90 1.53
C SER A 38 0.48 3.63 2.32
N ARG A 39 -0.46 2.69 2.45
CA ARG A 39 -0.22 1.40 3.13
C ARG A 39 0.89 0.59 2.48
N LEU A 40 0.93 0.56 1.14
CA LEU A 40 1.99 -0.12 0.40
C LEU A 40 3.36 0.51 0.67
N ILE A 41 3.44 1.85 0.71
CA ILE A 41 4.67 2.56 1.05
C ILE A 41 5.10 2.23 2.47
N ASP A 42 4.18 2.24 3.43
CA ASP A 42 4.47 1.95 4.84
C ASP A 42 5.02 0.52 4.98
N THR A 43 4.34 -0.48 4.41
CA THR A 43 4.82 -1.88 4.38
C THR A 43 6.19 -1.99 3.74
N LYS A 44 6.41 -1.33 2.59
CA LYS A 44 7.71 -1.32 1.92
C LYS A 44 8.78 -0.68 2.82
N SER A 45 8.46 0.39 3.54
CA SER A 45 9.37 1.04 4.48
C SER A 45 9.74 0.11 5.63
N ASN A 46 8.77 -0.61 6.19
CA ASN A 46 9.01 -1.57 7.27
C ASN A 46 9.96 -2.70 6.83
N ILE A 47 9.72 -3.28 5.65
CA ILE A 47 10.61 -4.31 5.07
C ILE A 47 12.03 -3.77 4.87
N GLN A 48 12.16 -2.56 4.34
CA GLN A 48 13.48 -1.94 4.14
C GLN A 48 14.19 -1.69 5.48
N ASN A 49 13.48 -1.18 6.48
CA ASN A 49 14.04 -0.94 7.81
C ASN A 49 14.51 -2.24 8.47
N ALA A 50 13.72 -3.31 8.39
CA ALA A 50 14.10 -4.62 8.90
C ALA A 50 15.34 -5.18 8.18
N LEU A 51 15.40 -5.03 6.85
CA LEU A 51 16.54 -5.46 6.04
C LEU A 51 17.81 -4.70 6.40
N ASP A 52 17.74 -3.39 6.54
CA ASP A 52 18.88 -2.55 6.89
C ASP A 52 19.41 -2.88 8.29
N ALA A 53 18.50 -3.10 9.26
CA ALA A 53 18.86 -3.55 10.60
C ALA A 53 19.56 -4.92 10.58
N ALA A 54 19.01 -5.88 9.82
CA ALA A 54 19.62 -7.20 9.65
C ALA A 54 20.99 -7.13 8.98
N ALA A 55 21.14 -6.31 7.93
CA ALA A 55 22.40 -6.11 7.23
C ALA A 55 23.46 -5.48 8.14
N LEU A 56 23.09 -4.47 8.94
CA LEU A 56 24.00 -3.84 9.90
C LEU A 56 24.42 -4.81 11.01
N ALA A 57 23.48 -5.59 11.55
CA ALA A 57 23.75 -6.58 12.59
C ALA A 57 24.67 -7.70 12.05
N THR A 58 24.39 -8.20 10.84
CA THR A 58 25.18 -9.26 10.19
C THR A 58 26.57 -8.74 9.82
N GLY A 59 26.67 -7.51 9.33
CA GLY A 59 27.96 -6.86 9.04
C GLY A 59 28.85 -6.72 10.28
N LYS A 60 28.24 -6.44 11.45
CA LYS A 60 28.96 -6.47 12.73
C LYS A 60 29.43 -7.88 13.08
N GLU A 61 28.59 -8.91 12.93
CA GLU A 61 28.96 -10.28 13.28
C GLU A 61 29.96 -10.92 12.31
N LEU A 62 30.01 -10.49 11.05
CA LEU A 62 31.03 -10.92 10.10
C LEU A 62 32.45 -10.62 10.58
N SER A 63 32.63 -9.58 11.41
CA SER A 63 33.93 -9.26 12.01
C SER A 63 34.34 -10.24 13.13
N SER A 64 33.37 -10.93 13.74
CA SER A 64 33.57 -11.83 14.89
C SER A 64 33.46 -13.31 14.52
N SER A 65 32.78 -13.66 13.43
CA SER A 65 32.59 -15.03 12.96
C SER A 65 32.76 -15.13 11.44
N ALA A 66 33.46 -16.17 10.98
CA ALA A 66 33.70 -16.44 9.56
C ALA A 66 32.79 -17.56 8.98
N ASP A 67 31.89 -18.13 9.79
CA ASP A 67 30.97 -19.16 9.35
C ASP A 67 29.78 -18.53 8.60
N GLN A 68 29.76 -18.73 7.29
CA GLN A 68 28.70 -18.22 6.42
C GLN A 68 27.31 -18.79 6.76
N SER A 69 27.22 -20.08 7.15
CA SER A 69 25.92 -20.70 7.47
C SER A 69 25.31 -20.08 8.73
N TYR A 70 26.16 -19.76 9.71
CA TYR A 70 25.76 -19.05 10.91
C TYR A 70 25.29 -17.62 10.60
N LEU A 71 26.05 -16.86 9.80
CA LEU A 71 25.71 -15.49 9.44
C LEU A 71 24.40 -15.40 8.64
N GLU A 72 24.14 -16.35 7.75
CA GLU A 72 22.88 -16.44 7.01
C GLU A 72 21.69 -16.68 7.95
N GLN A 73 21.80 -17.59 8.91
CA GLN A 73 20.76 -17.82 9.92
C GLN A 73 20.57 -16.60 10.82
N TYR A 74 21.66 -15.98 11.24
CA TYR A 74 21.63 -14.77 12.07
C TYR A 74 20.92 -13.62 11.35
N ALA A 75 21.25 -13.38 10.07
CA ALA A 75 20.60 -12.37 9.24
C ALA A 75 19.09 -12.59 9.13
N ARG A 76 18.66 -13.83 8.90
CA ARG A 76 17.23 -14.20 8.81
C ARG A 76 16.51 -13.95 10.12
N ASN A 77 17.07 -14.43 11.24
CA ASN A 77 16.47 -14.25 12.55
C ASN A 77 16.34 -12.77 12.92
N PHE A 78 17.36 -11.96 12.59
CA PHE A 78 17.31 -10.51 12.82
C PHE A 78 16.28 -9.82 11.92
N PHE A 79 16.21 -10.18 10.64
CA PHE A 79 15.23 -9.64 9.72
C PHE A 79 13.79 -9.95 10.18
N ASP A 80 13.52 -11.22 10.50
CA ASP A 80 12.20 -11.68 10.95
C ASP A 80 11.81 -11.06 12.30
N ALA A 81 12.78 -10.78 13.18
CA ALA A 81 12.53 -10.13 14.46
C ALA A 81 12.26 -8.61 14.35
N ASN A 82 12.64 -7.97 13.24
CA ASN A 82 12.43 -6.54 12.99
C ASN A 82 11.32 -6.27 11.96
N LEU A 83 10.70 -7.32 11.43
CA LEU A 83 9.49 -7.23 10.63
C LEU A 83 8.27 -7.28 11.55
N ASP A 84 7.57 -6.16 11.65
CA ASP A 84 6.24 -6.06 12.28
C ASP A 84 5.11 -6.56 11.35
#